data_AF-A0A2H6JT96-F1
#
_entry.id   AF-A0A2H6JT96-F1
#
_cell.length_a   1.000
_cell.length_b   1.000
_cell.length_c   1.000
_cell.angle_alpha   90.00
_cell.angle_beta   90.00
_cell.angle_gamma   90.00
#
_symmetry.space_group_name_H-M   'P 1'
#
loop_
_entity.id
_entity.type
_entity.pdbx_description
1 polymer ?
#
loop_
_entity_poly.entity_id
_entity_poly.type
_entity_poly.pdbx_seq_one_letter_code
_entity_poly.pdbx_strand_id
1 'polypeptide(L)'
;MATIEDLFSVMKSSTRRDILKLLMKEDMHISGIARAMKISVPQASKHIKILEEKNLVEKKIFGRTHVLRAKTENIYKILDGFSEEYRIEVEEGTSVLEALKQVAGVRVESLGERNFVISVDGEDGYYIYEVNGKLPDISMDKFRLKEDTVVDLKKIVHAKKKRMDIKVIQK
;
A
#
# COMPACT_ATOMS: atom_id res chain seq x y z
N MET A 1 -14.01 -8.34 3.45
CA MET A 1 -12.71 -7.62 3.49
C MET A 1 -12.66 -6.82 4.77
N ALA A 2 -11.48 -6.42 5.25
CA ALA A 2 -11.36 -5.55 6.42
C ALA A 2 -11.89 -4.14 6.08
N THR A 3 -12.61 -3.49 7.00
CA THR A 3 -13.16 -2.14 6.80
C THR A 3 -12.45 -1.07 7.65
N ILE A 4 -12.81 0.20 7.44
CA ILE A 4 -12.35 1.33 8.28
C ILE A 4 -12.78 1.12 9.74
N GLU A 5 -13.99 0.65 9.98
CA GLU A 5 -14.51 0.35 11.33
C GLU A 5 -13.71 -0.78 12.00
N ASP A 6 -13.30 -1.79 11.23
CA ASP A 6 -12.47 -2.88 11.72
C ASP A 6 -11.08 -2.36 12.17
N LEU A 7 -10.46 -1.50 11.36
CA LEU A 7 -9.19 -0.88 11.69
C LEU A 7 -9.32 -0.04 12.97
N PHE A 8 -10.29 0.87 13.04
CA PHE A 8 -10.49 1.70 14.24
C PHE A 8 -10.79 0.85 15.49
N SER A 9 -11.61 -0.20 15.36
CA SER A 9 -11.89 -1.12 16.45
C SER A 9 -10.62 -1.77 16.98
N VAL A 10 -9.75 -2.28 16.09
CA VAL A 10 -8.45 -2.86 16.46
C VAL A 10 -7.57 -1.82 17.13
N MET A 11 -7.47 -0.64 16.52
CA MET A 11 -6.62 0.46 16.95
C MET A 11 -7.02 1.04 18.30
N LYS A 12 -8.21 0.76 18.87
CA LYS A 12 -8.56 1.18 20.25
C LYS A 12 -7.68 0.53 21.33
N SER A 13 -7.14 -0.67 21.10
CA SER A 13 -6.31 -1.38 22.10
C SER A 13 -4.82 -1.14 21.86
N SER A 14 -4.12 -0.60 22.87
CA SER A 14 -2.65 -0.44 22.84
C SER A 14 -1.93 -1.74 22.51
N THR A 15 -2.29 -2.85 23.18
CA THR A 15 -1.66 -4.15 22.95
C THR A 15 -1.82 -4.63 21.50
N ARG A 16 -2.99 -4.45 20.89
CA ARG A 16 -3.20 -4.83 19.48
C ARG A 16 -2.40 -3.93 18.53
N ARG A 17 -2.35 -2.62 18.79
CA ARG A 17 -1.51 -1.69 18.01
C ARG A 17 -0.05 -2.13 18.04
N ASP A 18 0.45 -2.49 19.21
CA ASP A 18 1.86 -2.84 19.38
C ASP A 18 2.20 -4.22 18.81
N ILE A 19 1.29 -5.21 18.90
CA ILE A 19 1.41 -6.48 18.17
C ILE A 19 1.45 -6.25 16.66
N LEU A 20 0.57 -5.40 16.13
CA LEU A 20 0.54 -5.11 14.70
C LEU A 20 1.84 -4.41 14.25
N LYS A 21 2.33 -3.41 15.01
CA LYS A 21 3.63 -2.76 14.75
C LYS A 21 4.79 -3.75 14.73
N LEU A 22 4.76 -4.75 15.62
CA LEU A 22 5.78 -5.79 15.67
C LEU A 22 5.72 -6.65 14.40
N LEU A 23 4.53 -7.13 14.03
CA LEU A 23 4.29 -7.94 12.84
C LEU A 23 4.47 -7.20 11.50
N MET A 24 4.42 -5.86 11.49
CA MET A 24 4.76 -5.05 10.33
C MET A 24 6.27 -4.99 10.07
N LYS A 25 7.10 -5.30 11.07
CA LYS A 25 8.57 -5.33 10.94
C LYS A 25 9.06 -6.70 10.52
N GLU A 26 8.51 -7.75 11.11
CA GLU A 26 8.90 -9.12 10.86
C GLU A 26 7.78 -10.11 11.18
N ASP A 27 7.78 -11.24 10.50
CA ASP A 27 6.89 -12.36 10.78
C ASP A 27 7.33 -13.08 12.05
N MET A 28 6.40 -13.43 12.95
CA MET A 28 6.76 -13.99 14.26
C MET A 28 5.88 -15.15 14.71
N HIS A 29 6.46 -16.04 15.52
CA HIS A 29 5.68 -17.02 16.28
C HIS A 29 4.92 -16.39 17.43
N ILE A 30 3.79 -16.99 17.80
CA ILE A 30 2.97 -16.56 18.93
C ILE A 30 3.77 -16.43 20.24
N SER A 31 4.69 -17.36 20.50
CA SER A 31 5.56 -17.34 21.68
C SER A 31 6.59 -16.21 21.64
N GLY A 32 7.09 -15.87 20.44
CA GLY A 32 7.96 -14.72 20.23
C GLY A 32 7.25 -13.40 20.51
N ILE A 33 6.02 -13.26 20.02
CA ILE A 33 5.16 -12.10 20.27
C ILE A 33 4.88 -11.97 21.77
N ALA A 34 4.48 -13.06 22.43
CA ALA A 34 4.21 -13.07 23.87
C ALA A 34 5.42 -12.59 24.69
N ARG A 35 6.63 -13.05 24.33
CA ARG A 35 7.89 -12.63 24.94
C ARG A 35 8.18 -11.15 24.71
N ALA A 36 8.09 -10.67 23.45
CA ALA A 36 8.36 -9.28 23.10
C ALA A 36 7.37 -8.32 23.79
N MET A 37 6.11 -8.73 23.90
CA MET A 37 5.03 -7.97 24.53
C MET A 37 4.99 -8.10 26.06
N LYS A 38 5.82 -8.98 26.65
CA LYS A 38 5.81 -9.32 28.09
C LYS A 38 4.43 -9.75 28.61
N ILE A 39 3.70 -10.54 27.82
CA ILE A 39 2.39 -11.10 28.15
C ILE A 39 2.40 -12.62 28.02
N SER A 40 1.37 -13.28 28.55
CA SER A 40 1.23 -14.73 28.38
C SER A 40 0.85 -15.11 26.95
N VAL A 41 1.23 -16.32 26.51
CA VAL A 41 0.84 -16.87 25.20
C VAL A 41 -0.70 -16.86 25.00
N PRO A 42 -1.53 -17.25 25.99
CA PRO A 42 -2.98 -17.14 25.87
C PRO A 42 -3.48 -15.70 25.66
N GLN A 43 -2.90 -14.71 26.35
CA GLN A 43 -3.26 -13.30 26.15
C GLN A 43 -2.89 -12.82 24.74
N ALA A 44 -1.68 -13.13 24.27
CA ALA A 44 -1.27 -12.84 22.90
C ALA A 44 -2.23 -13.49 21.88
N SER A 45 -2.61 -14.76 22.11
CA SER A 45 -3.50 -15.50 21.23
C SER A 45 -4.89 -14.87 21.13
N LYS A 46 -5.42 -14.31 22.22
CA LYS A 46 -6.70 -13.58 22.21
C LYS A 46 -6.62 -12.33 21.32
N HIS A 47 -5.55 -11.55 21.45
CA HIS A 47 -5.38 -10.36 20.63
C HIS A 47 -5.21 -10.70 19.14
N ILE A 48 -4.42 -11.74 18.84
CA ILE A 48 -4.16 -12.17 17.47
C ILE A 48 -5.42 -12.71 16.81
N LYS A 49 -6.24 -13.49 17.52
CA LYS A 49 -7.51 -13.97 16.99
C LYS A 49 -8.39 -12.81 16.50
N ILE A 50 -8.46 -11.72 17.26
CA ILE A 50 -9.22 -10.52 16.84
C ILE A 50 -8.59 -9.88 15.61
N LEU A 51 -7.26 -9.79 15.53
CA LEU A 51 -6.56 -9.26 14.36
C LEU A 51 -6.77 -10.13 13.10
N GLU A 52 -6.81 -11.45 13.27
CA GLU A 52 -7.11 -12.42 12.20
C GLU A 52 -8.57 -12.31 11.74
N GLU A 53 -9.52 -12.21 12.67
CA GLU A 53 -10.96 -12.00 12.37
C GLU A 53 -11.19 -10.72 11.58
N LYS A 54 -10.39 -9.68 11.85
CA LYS A 54 -10.38 -8.41 11.10
C LYS A 54 -9.49 -8.43 9.86
N ASN A 55 -8.94 -9.59 9.49
CA ASN A 55 -8.11 -9.79 8.30
C ASN A 55 -6.89 -8.84 8.23
N LEU A 56 -6.37 -8.41 9.39
CA LEU A 56 -5.17 -7.57 9.50
C LEU A 56 -3.90 -8.41 9.73
N VAL A 57 -4.07 -9.64 10.22
CA VAL A 57 -3.02 -10.62 10.42
C VAL A 57 -3.42 -11.92 9.75
N GLU A 58 -2.45 -12.63 9.19
CA GLU A 58 -2.61 -14.02 8.74
C GLU A 58 -1.66 -14.95 9.47
N LYS A 59 -2.07 -16.22 9.53
CA LYS A 59 -1.29 -17.30 10.11
C LYS A 59 -0.87 -18.25 9.00
N LYS A 60 0.44 -18.37 8.78
CA LYS A 60 1.04 -19.36 7.88
C LYS A 60 1.56 -20.55 8.67
N ILE A 61 1.27 -21.74 8.17
CA ILE A 61 1.70 -23.00 8.76
C ILE A 61 2.93 -23.49 8.01
N PHE A 62 4.06 -23.58 8.71
CA PHE A 62 5.29 -24.17 8.22
C PHE A 62 5.57 -25.45 9.02
N GLY A 63 5.10 -26.59 8.52
CA GLY A 63 5.17 -27.86 9.23
C GLY A 63 4.37 -27.83 10.53
N ARG A 64 5.06 -27.92 11.68
CA ARG A 64 4.44 -27.81 13.03
C ARG A 64 4.42 -26.39 13.57
N THR A 65 4.96 -25.45 12.83
CA THR A 65 5.24 -24.11 13.34
C THR A 65 4.28 -23.10 12.72
N HIS A 66 3.64 -22.30 13.58
CA HIS A 66 2.71 -21.26 13.16
C HIS A 66 3.41 -19.91 13.18
N VAL A 67 3.53 -19.29 12.01
CA VAL A 67 4.11 -17.96 11.82
C VAL A 67 2.98 -16.98 11.55
N LEU A 68 2.98 -15.85 12.26
CA LEU A 68 2.01 -14.78 12.10
C LEU A 68 2.64 -13.66 11.29
N ARG A 69 1.85 -13.06 10.40
CA ARG A 69 2.27 -12.02 9.48
C ARG A 69 1.22 -10.92 9.42
N ALA A 70 1.64 -9.65 9.39
CA ALA A 70 0.74 -8.55 9.10
C ALA A 70 0.34 -8.55 7.60
N LYS A 71 -0.96 -8.42 7.32
CA LYS A 71 -1.48 -8.23 5.96
C LYS A 71 -1.42 -6.75 5.60
N THR A 72 -0.21 -6.23 5.41
CA THR A 72 0.04 -4.81 5.14
C THR A 72 -0.76 -4.27 3.96
N GLU A 73 -0.98 -5.09 2.94
CA GLU A 73 -1.81 -4.78 1.78
C GLU A 73 -3.27 -4.49 2.16
N ASN A 74 -3.82 -5.15 3.18
CA ASN A 74 -5.17 -4.87 3.65
C ASN A 74 -5.22 -3.58 4.46
N ILE A 75 -4.15 -3.26 5.20
CA ILE A 75 -4.05 -1.99 5.92
C ILE A 75 -4.04 -0.84 4.91
N TYR A 76 -3.23 -0.92 3.87
CA TYR A 76 -3.20 0.10 2.81
C TYR A 76 -4.55 0.24 2.12
N LYS A 77 -5.21 -0.87 1.75
CA LYS A 77 -6.56 -0.83 1.17
C LYS A 77 -7.61 -0.14 2.05
N ILE A 78 -7.52 -0.27 3.37
CA ILE A 78 -8.42 0.44 4.28
C ILE A 78 -8.10 1.95 4.27
N LEU A 79 -6.80 2.29 4.22
CA LEU A 79 -6.35 3.68 4.15
C LEU A 79 -6.72 4.35 2.83
N ASP A 80 -6.81 3.58 1.73
CA ASP A 80 -7.30 4.07 0.43
C ASP A 80 -8.73 4.65 0.58
N GLY A 81 -9.55 4.18 1.52
CA GLY A 81 -10.88 4.77 1.78
C GLY A 81 -10.86 6.20 2.35
N PHE A 82 -9.69 6.78 2.62
CA PHE A 82 -9.53 8.21 2.93
C PHE A 82 -9.04 9.03 1.74
N SER A 83 -8.86 8.42 0.55
CA SER A 83 -8.47 9.16 -0.64
C SER A 83 -9.58 10.11 -1.10
N GLU A 84 -9.20 11.22 -1.70
CA GLU A 84 -10.14 12.06 -2.42
C GLU A 84 -10.59 11.35 -3.70
N GLU A 85 -11.90 11.27 -3.90
CA GLU A 85 -12.50 10.69 -5.11
C GLU A 85 -12.94 11.81 -6.05
N TYR A 86 -12.47 11.75 -7.29
CA TYR A 86 -12.84 12.68 -8.34
C TYR A 86 -13.65 11.95 -9.40
N ARG A 87 -14.73 12.58 -9.87
CA ARG A 87 -15.48 12.17 -11.06
C ARG A 87 -15.35 13.25 -12.11
N ILE A 88 -14.86 12.87 -13.28
CA ILE A 88 -14.69 13.74 -14.44
C ILE A 88 -15.29 13.05 -15.66
N GLU A 89 -15.77 13.83 -16.62
CA GLU A 89 -16.22 13.34 -17.92
C GLU A 89 -15.21 13.80 -18.98
N VAL A 90 -14.79 12.88 -19.84
CA VAL A 90 -13.81 13.15 -20.89
C VAL A 90 -14.26 12.53 -22.20
N GLU A 91 -13.80 13.09 -23.32
CA GLU A 91 -14.08 12.53 -24.64
C GLU A 91 -13.38 11.16 -24.81
N GLU A 92 -13.99 10.27 -25.60
CA GLU A 92 -13.37 9.00 -25.97
C GLU A 92 -12.01 9.23 -26.63
N GLY A 93 -10.99 8.48 -26.21
CA GLY A 93 -9.62 8.63 -26.67
C GLY A 93 -8.80 9.66 -25.88
N THR A 94 -9.37 10.35 -24.89
CA THR A 94 -8.58 11.17 -23.95
C THR A 94 -7.54 10.30 -23.26
N SER A 95 -6.32 10.83 -23.09
CA SER A 95 -5.28 10.11 -22.36
C SER A 95 -5.49 10.17 -20.85
N VAL A 96 -4.96 9.19 -20.12
CA VAL A 96 -5.00 9.23 -18.63
C VAL A 96 -4.31 10.50 -18.12
N LEU A 97 -3.21 10.91 -18.73
CA LEU A 97 -2.51 12.12 -18.33
C LEU A 97 -3.35 13.39 -18.52
N GLU A 98 -4.04 13.52 -19.66
CA GLU A 98 -4.93 14.65 -19.92
C GLU A 98 -6.11 14.67 -18.97
N ALA A 99 -6.72 13.51 -18.69
CA ALA A 99 -7.79 13.37 -17.72
C ALA A 99 -7.32 13.81 -16.31
N LEU A 100 -6.15 13.36 -15.87
CA LEU A 100 -5.58 13.74 -14.56
C LEU A 100 -5.29 15.24 -14.46
N LYS A 101 -4.90 15.91 -15.55
CA LYS A 101 -4.67 17.36 -15.56
C LYS A 101 -5.94 18.20 -15.36
N GLN A 102 -7.12 17.62 -15.58
CA GLN A 102 -8.40 18.29 -15.30
C GLN A 102 -8.74 18.30 -13.81
N VAL A 103 -8.12 17.42 -13.02
CA VAL A 103 -8.25 17.41 -11.57
C VAL A 103 -7.25 18.43 -10.99
N ALA A 104 -7.72 19.30 -10.10
CA ALA A 104 -6.85 20.27 -9.44
C ALA A 104 -5.75 19.54 -8.64
N GLY A 105 -4.54 20.12 -8.58
CA GLY A 105 -3.48 19.61 -7.70
C GLY A 105 -2.49 18.61 -8.31
N VAL A 106 -2.67 18.15 -9.54
CA VAL A 106 -1.71 17.23 -10.20
C VAL A 106 -0.61 17.99 -10.94
N ARG A 107 0.66 17.80 -10.57
CA ARG A 107 1.83 18.26 -11.32
C ARG A 107 2.58 17.11 -11.97
N VAL A 108 2.98 17.33 -13.22
CA VAL A 108 3.61 16.33 -14.09
C VAL A 108 4.97 16.86 -14.52
N GLU A 109 5.96 15.98 -14.51
CA GLU A 109 7.28 16.24 -15.09
C GLU A 109 7.57 15.24 -16.21
N SER A 110 8.18 15.73 -17.29
CA SER A 110 8.60 14.90 -18.42
C SER A 110 10.07 14.52 -18.24
N LEU A 111 10.36 13.21 -18.18
CA LEU A 111 11.71 12.69 -18.20
C LEU A 111 11.90 11.86 -19.48
N GLY A 112 12.46 12.49 -20.51
CA GLY A 112 12.56 11.91 -21.85
C GLY A 112 11.18 11.71 -22.49
N GLU A 113 10.89 10.49 -22.95
CA GLU A 113 9.59 10.14 -23.56
C GLU A 113 8.51 9.71 -22.54
N ARG A 114 8.80 9.78 -21.23
CA ARG A 114 7.89 9.32 -20.18
C ARG A 114 7.46 10.49 -19.31
N ASN A 115 6.16 10.57 -19.05
CA ASN A 115 5.60 11.52 -18.10
C ASN A 115 5.40 10.86 -16.75
N PHE A 116 5.83 11.55 -15.70
CA PHE A 116 5.64 11.14 -14.32
C PHE A 116 4.83 12.19 -13.59
N VAL A 117 3.84 11.76 -12.81
CA VAL A 117 3.23 12.63 -11.82
C VAL A 117 4.22 12.76 -10.67
N ILE A 118 4.66 13.98 -10.40
CA ILE A 118 5.67 14.31 -9.37
C ILE A 118 5.05 14.97 -8.13
N SER A 119 3.78 15.37 -8.22
CA SER A 119 3.02 15.86 -7.09
C SER A 119 1.52 15.73 -7.33
N VAL A 120 0.79 15.43 -6.25
CA VAL A 120 -0.68 15.40 -6.19
C VAL A 120 -1.08 16.15 -4.92
N ASP A 121 -1.97 17.14 -5.04
CA ASP A 121 -2.52 17.94 -3.93
C ASP A 121 -1.46 18.55 -2.99
N GLY A 122 -0.35 19.00 -3.58
CA GLY A 122 0.76 19.63 -2.85
C GLY A 122 1.70 18.63 -2.17
N GLU A 123 1.42 17.32 -2.24
CA GLU A 123 2.36 16.29 -1.84
C GLU A 123 3.35 15.99 -2.96
N ASP A 124 4.65 16.15 -2.70
CA ASP A 124 5.71 15.78 -3.64
C ASP A 124 6.02 14.27 -3.58
N GLY A 125 6.33 13.67 -4.73
CA GLY A 125 6.79 12.30 -4.87
C GLY A 125 6.50 11.72 -6.25
N TYR A 126 7.06 10.56 -6.56
CA TYR A 126 6.71 9.87 -7.81
C TYR A 126 5.44 9.07 -7.63
N TYR A 127 4.50 9.21 -8.55
CA TYR A 127 3.25 8.44 -8.55
C TYR A 127 3.20 7.49 -9.75
N ILE A 128 2.68 6.30 -9.52
CA ILE A 128 2.27 5.36 -10.55
C ILE A 128 0.76 5.40 -10.70
N TYR A 129 0.26 4.97 -11.86
CA TYR A 129 -1.17 4.85 -12.10
C TYR A 129 -1.59 3.39 -12.26
N GLU A 130 -2.74 3.04 -11.71
CA GLU A 130 -3.42 1.78 -11.99
C GLU A 130 -4.71 2.06 -12.76
N VAL A 131 -5.06 1.17 -13.67
CA VAL A 131 -6.32 1.21 -14.41
C VAL A 131 -7.14 0.00 -14.02
N ASN A 132 -8.33 0.23 -13.46
CA ASN A 132 -9.20 -0.82 -12.94
C ASN A 132 -8.45 -1.80 -12.01
N GLY A 133 -7.60 -1.25 -11.13
CA GLY A 133 -6.78 -1.99 -10.17
C GLY A 133 -5.59 -2.77 -10.76
N LYS A 134 -5.20 -2.52 -12.02
CA LYS A 134 -4.04 -3.15 -12.67
C LYS A 134 -3.03 -2.10 -13.10
N LEU A 135 -1.75 -2.37 -12.87
CA LEU A 135 -0.65 -1.53 -13.36
C LEU A 135 -0.49 -1.72 -14.87
N PRO A 136 -0.65 -0.68 -15.71
CA PRO A 136 -0.40 -0.80 -17.15
C PRO A 136 1.09 -0.78 -17.48
N ASP A 137 1.47 -1.44 -18.58
CA ASP A 137 2.86 -1.46 -19.08
C ASP A 137 3.21 -0.27 -20.00
N ILE A 138 2.26 0.64 -20.21
CA ILE A 138 2.41 1.83 -21.06
C ILE A 138 2.39 3.10 -20.20
N SER A 139 2.84 4.23 -20.76
CA SER A 139 2.80 5.51 -20.06
C SER A 139 1.40 6.12 -20.09
N MET A 140 1.07 6.94 -19.09
CA MET A 140 -0.24 7.59 -18.93
C MET A 140 -0.61 8.53 -20.10
N ASP A 141 0.38 9.12 -20.79
CA ASP A 141 0.15 9.90 -22.01
C ASP A 141 -0.16 9.05 -23.24
N LYS A 142 0.14 7.73 -23.20
CA LYS A 142 -0.12 6.77 -24.29
C LYS A 142 -1.35 5.91 -24.03
N PHE A 143 -1.80 5.79 -22.78
CA PHE A 143 -3.05 5.08 -22.45
C PHE A 143 -4.24 5.89 -22.94
N ARG A 144 -5.19 5.25 -23.64
CA ARG A 144 -6.38 5.91 -24.23
C ARG A 144 -7.63 5.35 -23.58
N LEU A 145 -8.46 6.23 -23.01
CA LEU A 145 -9.73 5.88 -22.38
C LEU A 145 -10.76 5.57 -23.47
N LYS A 146 -11.38 4.39 -23.42
CA LYS A 146 -12.38 3.94 -24.42
C LYS A 146 -13.73 3.56 -23.81
N GLU A 147 -13.76 3.39 -22.50
CA GLU A 147 -14.90 2.97 -21.70
C GLU A 147 -14.74 3.53 -20.29
N ASP A 148 -15.81 3.47 -19.49
CA ASP A 148 -15.79 3.89 -18.10
C ASP A 148 -14.68 3.17 -17.34
N THR A 149 -13.77 3.96 -16.78
CA THR A 149 -12.51 3.47 -16.25
C THR A 149 -12.19 4.13 -14.91
N VAL A 150 -11.76 3.33 -13.93
CA VAL A 150 -11.23 3.83 -12.67
C VAL A 150 -9.71 3.93 -12.79
N VAL A 151 -9.17 5.10 -12.45
CA VAL A 151 -7.72 5.35 -12.42
C VAL A 151 -7.31 5.72 -11.01
N ASP A 152 -6.42 4.93 -10.42
CA ASP A 152 -5.84 5.21 -9.11
C ASP A 152 -4.44 5.79 -9.28
N LEU A 153 -4.12 6.90 -8.59
CA LEU A 153 -2.76 7.39 -8.44
C LEU A 153 -2.16 6.94 -7.12
N LYS A 154 -1.06 6.19 -7.17
CA LYS A 154 -0.38 5.67 -5.96
C LYS A 154 1.03 6.24 -5.85
N LYS A 155 1.29 6.88 -4.71
CA LYS A 155 2.61 7.41 -4.37
C LYS A 155 3.60 6.28 -4.15
N ILE A 156 4.73 6.32 -4.83
CA ILE A 156 5.83 5.39 -4.64
C ILE A 156 6.56 5.77 -3.35
N VAL A 157 6.62 4.83 -2.41
CA VAL A 157 7.38 5.00 -1.17
C VAL A 157 8.90 4.97 -1.45
N HIS A 158 9.61 5.96 -0.92
CA HIS A 158 11.07 6.06 -1.01
C HIS A 158 11.73 5.01 -0.11
N ALA A 159 11.84 3.77 -0.60
CA ALA A 159 12.45 2.67 0.11
C ALA A 159 13.71 2.18 -0.62
N LYS A 160 14.87 2.25 0.05
CA LYS A 160 16.12 1.69 -0.46
C LYS A 160 16.00 0.17 -0.58
N LYS A 161 15.90 -0.36 -1.80
CA LYS A 161 15.81 -1.81 -2.07
C LYS A 161 17.18 -2.47 -2.27
N LYS A 162 18.11 -1.77 -2.92
CA LYS A 162 19.44 -2.29 -3.22
C LYS A 162 20.46 -1.16 -3.09
N ARG A 163 21.64 -1.48 -2.57
CA ARG A 163 22.82 -0.61 -2.60
C ARG A 163 23.91 -1.36 -3.36
N MET A 164 24.55 -0.70 -4.32
CA MET A 164 25.69 -1.24 -5.05
C MET A 164 26.87 -0.30 -4.84
N ASP A 165 27.96 -0.81 -4.28
CA ASP A 165 29.25 -0.12 -4.31
C ASP A 165 29.98 -0.63 -5.56
N ILE A 166 29.93 0.16 -6.64
CA ILE A 166 30.50 -0.20 -7.94
C ILE A 166 31.95 0.27 -7.99
N LYS A 167 32.91 -0.66 -8.09
CA LYS A 167 34.31 -0.36 -8.39
C LYS A 167 34.54 -0.52 -9.90
N VAL A 168 34.87 0.58 -10.56
CA VAL A 168 35.29 0.56 -11.96
C VAL A 168 36.77 0.22 -12.00
N ILE A 169 37.13 -0.87 -12.68
CA ILE A 169 38.53 -1.26 -12.91
C ILE A 169 38.91 -0.74 -14.30
N GLN A 170 39.97 0.07 -14.39
CA GLN A 170 40.54 0.50 -15.67
C GLN A 170 41.44 -0.61 -16.23
N LYS A 171 41.35 -0.85 -17.54
CA LYS A 171 42.28 -1.71 -18.29
C LYS A 171 43.53 -0.94 -18.64
#